data_AF-V7I6J9-F1
#
_entry.id   AF-V7I6J9-F1
#
_cell.length_a   1.000
_cell.length_b   1.000
_cell.length_c   1.000
_cell.angle_alpha   90.00
_cell.angle_beta   90.00
_cell.angle_gamma   90.00
#
_symmetry.space_group_name_H-M   'P 1'
#
loop_
_entity.id
_entity.type
_entity.pdbx_description
1 polymer ?
#
loop_
_entity_poly.entity_id
_entity_poly.type
_entity_poly.pdbx_seq_one_letter_code
_entity_poly.pdbx_strand_id
1 'polypeptide(L)'
;MSDGREIIDETYKLIKGTAESLEGFKESYSEEHYAELLEIITGTVDWAKKCRNKVWLRSKEGTDLAQGCMDAAVALNESLGKPAALDGAANLNYKLESLAKIIATKASVMT
;
A
#
# COMPACT_ATOMS: atom_id res chain seq x y z
N MET A 1 0.07 6.21 -20.73
CA MET A 1 -0.71 6.29 -19.49
C MET A 1 -0.56 4.96 -18.80
N SER A 2 0.03 4.91 -17.61
CA SER A 2 0.18 3.67 -16.85
C SER A 2 -1.20 3.13 -16.48
N ASP A 3 -1.42 1.82 -16.68
CA ASP A 3 -2.65 1.14 -16.27
C ASP A 3 -2.70 1.12 -14.73
N GLY A 4 -3.88 1.30 -14.12
CA GLY A 4 -4.01 1.22 -12.66
C GLY A 4 -3.54 -0.13 -12.09
N ARG A 5 -3.55 -1.20 -12.91
CA ARG A 5 -2.94 -2.49 -12.56
C ARG A 5 -1.43 -2.42 -12.43
N GLU A 6 -0.76 -1.74 -13.37
CA GLU A 6 0.69 -1.56 -13.35
C GLU A 6 1.07 -0.72 -12.12
N ILE A 7 0.32 0.35 -11.85
CA ILE A 7 0.53 1.20 -10.68
C ILE A 7 0.41 0.40 -9.38
N ILE A 8 -0.60 -0.46 -9.24
CA ILE A 8 -0.74 -1.32 -8.04
C ILE A 8 0.36 -2.39 -7.98
N ASP A 9 0.83 -2.93 -9.11
CA ASP A 9 1.94 -3.88 -9.12
C ASP A 9 3.27 -3.21 -8.70
N GLU A 10 3.51 -1.97 -9.15
CA GLU A 10 4.63 -1.14 -8.68
C GLU A 10 4.50 -0.79 -7.20
N THR A 11 3.30 -0.40 -6.76
CA THR A 11 2.99 -0.14 -5.34
C THR A 11 3.31 -1.39 -4.50
N TYR A 12 2.88 -2.58 -4.93
CA TYR A 12 3.18 -3.84 -4.26
C TYR A 12 4.69 -4.11 -4.17
N LYS A 13 5.44 -3.91 -5.27
CA LYS A 13 6.90 -4.09 -5.28
C LYS A 13 7.59 -3.13 -4.31
N LEU A 14 7.18 -1.87 -4.31
CA LEU A 14 7.74 -0.84 -3.43
C LEU A 14 7.52 -1.21 -1.96
N ILE A 15 6.28 -1.53 -1.56
CA ILE A 15 5.95 -1.85 -0.17
C ILE A 15 6.64 -3.15 0.28
N LYS A 16 6.74 -4.14 -0.61
CA LYS A 16 7.51 -5.36 -0.32
C LYS A 16 8.99 -5.05 -0.05
N GLY A 17 9.59 -4.18 -0.86
CA GLY A 17 10.96 -3.71 -0.65
C GLY A 17 11.12 -2.91 0.64
N THR A 18 10.13 -2.07 0.97
CA THR A 18 10.06 -1.35 2.25
C THR A 18 10.00 -2.32 3.43
N ALA A 19 9.17 -3.36 3.37
CA ALA A 19 9.08 -4.39 4.41
C ALA A 19 10.41 -5.13 4.62
N GLU A 20 11.09 -5.49 3.52
CA GLU A 20 12.41 -6.14 3.55
C GLU A 20 13.49 -5.21 4.10
N SER A 21 13.39 -3.91 3.85
CA SER A 21 14.36 -2.90 4.31
C SER A 21 14.11 -2.42 5.74
N LEU A 22 12.92 -2.70 6.31
CA LEU A 22 12.50 -2.17 7.60
C LEU A 22 13.42 -2.62 8.75
N GLU A 23 13.95 -3.84 8.69
CA GLU A 23 14.87 -4.38 9.70
C GLU A 23 16.12 -3.52 9.85
N GLY A 24 16.61 -2.91 8.77
CA GLY A 24 17.74 -1.99 8.78
C GLY A 24 17.49 -0.68 9.55
N PHE A 25 16.22 -0.37 9.83
CA PHE A 25 15.82 0.81 10.60
C PHE A 25 15.36 0.48 12.02
N LYS A 26 15.50 -0.77 12.48
CA LYS A 26 14.99 -1.21 13.80
C LYS A 26 15.48 -0.33 14.96
N GLU A 27 16.73 0.11 14.93
CA GLU A 27 17.30 0.98 15.97
C GLU A 27 16.79 2.44 15.93
N SER A 28 16.11 2.83 14.86
CA SER A 28 15.49 4.16 14.73
C SER A 28 14.12 4.26 15.39
N TYR A 29 13.60 3.15 15.93
CA TYR A 29 12.27 3.05 16.52
C TYR A 29 12.33 2.46 17.93
N SER A 30 11.32 2.74 18.75
CA SER A 30 11.07 1.93 19.95
C SER A 30 10.60 0.53 19.54
N GLU A 31 10.75 -0.46 20.42
CA GLU A 31 10.29 -1.83 20.13
C GLU A 31 8.79 -1.88 19.79
N GLU A 32 7.98 -1.12 20.51
CA GLU A 32 6.53 -1.01 20.27
C GLU A 32 6.23 -0.39 18.88
N HIS A 33 6.85 0.75 18.55
CA HIS A 33 6.63 1.40 17.25
C HIS A 33 7.14 0.53 16.09
N TYR A 34 8.26 -0.17 16.27
CA TYR A 34 8.79 -1.07 15.26
C TYR A 34 7.83 -2.24 15.00
N ALA A 35 7.31 -2.86 16.06
CA ALA A 35 6.37 -3.97 15.95
C ALA A 35 5.07 -3.54 15.25
N GLU A 36 4.52 -2.39 15.63
CA GLU A 36 3.31 -1.84 15.00
C GLU A 36 3.55 -1.50 13.52
N LEU A 37 4.67 -0.85 13.20
CA LEU A 37 5.03 -0.50 11.82
C LEU A 37 5.19 -1.76 10.95
N LEU A 38 5.84 -2.80 11.48
CA LEU A 38 6.01 -4.08 10.80
C LEU A 38 4.66 -4.77 10.53
N GLU A 39 3.76 -4.78 11.51
CA GLU A 39 2.42 -5.35 11.37
C GLU A 39 1.63 -4.62 10.27
N ILE A 40 1.60 -3.28 10.33
CA ILE A 40 0.87 -2.46 9.35
C ILE A 40 1.44 -2.68 7.94
N ILE A 41 2.77 -2.60 7.77
CA ILE A 41 3.41 -2.78 6.45
C ILE A 41 3.12 -4.19 5.90
N THR A 42 3.18 -5.22 6.73
CA THR A 42 2.89 -6.59 6.32
C THR A 42 1.43 -6.75 5.86
N GLY A 43 0.48 -6.21 6.63
CA GLY A 43 -0.93 -6.19 6.22
C GLY A 43 -1.18 -5.41 4.93
N THR A 44 -0.43 -4.34 4.73
CA THR A 44 -0.48 -3.51 3.52
C THR A 44 -0.05 -4.29 2.27
N VAL A 45 1.01 -5.09 2.36
CA VAL A 45 1.47 -5.96 1.26
C VAL A 45 0.36 -6.91 0.81
N ASP A 46 -0.38 -7.49 1.75
CA ASP A 46 -1.48 -8.40 1.46
C ASP A 46 -2.65 -7.70 0.77
N TRP A 47 -2.98 -6.46 1.15
CA TRP A 47 -3.99 -5.68 0.46
C TRP A 47 -3.59 -5.33 -0.98
N ALA A 48 -2.36 -4.86 -1.19
CA ALA A 48 -1.85 -4.59 -2.54
C ALA A 48 -1.90 -5.84 -3.44
N LYS A 49 -1.54 -7.00 -2.88
CA LYS A 49 -1.63 -8.30 -3.57
C LYS A 49 -3.05 -8.68 -3.97
N LYS A 50 -4.08 -8.34 -3.17
CA LYS A 50 -5.49 -8.58 -3.50
C LYS A 50 -6.00 -7.67 -4.63
N CYS A 51 -5.43 -6.48 -4.78
CA CYS A 51 -5.84 -5.47 -5.75
C CYS A 51 -5.24 -5.67 -7.16
N ARG A 52 -3.99 -6.14 -7.28
CA ARG A 52 -3.15 -6.08 -8.51
C ARG A 52 -3.71 -6.64 -9.83
N ASN A 53 -4.67 -7.56 -9.80
CA ASN A 53 -5.16 -8.26 -11.01
C ASN A 53 -6.56 -7.83 -11.49
N LYS A 54 -7.11 -6.74 -10.96
CA LYS A 54 -8.53 -6.41 -11.13
C LYS A 54 -8.76 -5.56 -12.38
N VAL A 55 -9.67 -5.97 -13.27
CA VAL A 55 -9.91 -5.30 -14.58
C VAL A 55 -10.38 -3.87 -14.37
N TRP A 56 -11.19 -3.65 -13.33
CA TRP A 56 -11.75 -2.35 -12.99
C TRP A 56 -10.69 -1.25 -12.77
N LEU A 57 -9.45 -1.62 -12.40
CA LEU A 57 -8.33 -0.68 -12.26
C LEU A 57 -7.94 0.04 -13.56
N ARG A 58 -8.42 -0.43 -14.72
CA ARG A 58 -8.24 0.23 -16.03
C ARG A 58 -9.15 1.44 -16.24
N SER A 59 -10.17 1.60 -15.38
CA SER A 59 -11.03 2.78 -15.41
C SER A 59 -10.28 4.00 -14.87
N LYS A 60 -10.69 5.21 -15.25
CA LYS A 60 -10.10 6.45 -14.72
C LYS A 60 -10.15 6.50 -13.19
N GLU A 61 -11.31 6.14 -12.61
CA GLU A 61 -11.50 6.03 -11.15
C GLU A 61 -10.51 5.03 -10.52
N GLY A 62 -10.36 3.85 -11.14
CA GLY A 62 -9.42 2.82 -10.70
C GLY A 62 -7.95 3.25 -10.77
N THR A 63 -7.56 3.92 -11.86
CA THR A 63 -6.21 4.47 -12.04
C THR A 63 -5.92 5.57 -11.02
N ASP A 64 -6.86 6.47 -10.75
CA ASP A 64 -6.67 7.57 -9.79
C ASP A 64 -6.49 7.05 -8.36
N LEU A 65 -7.29 6.06 -7.97
CA LEU A 65 -7.16 5.42 -6.66
C LEU A 65 -5.87 4.60 -6.54
N ALA A 66 -5.46 3.93 -7.62
CA ALA A 66 -4.18 3.24 -7.68
C ALA A 66 -3.01 4.22 -7.50
N GLN A 67 -3.05 5.37 -8.19
CA GLN A 67 -2.05 6.41 -8.04
C GLN A 67 -1.99 6.94 -6.60
N GLY A 68 -3.15 7.16 -5.96
CA GLY A 68 -3.19 7.55 -4.56
C GLY A 68 -2.58 6.53 -3.59
N CYS A 69 -2.60 5.24 -3.93
CA CYS A 69 -1.89 4.20 -3.17
C CYS A 69 -0.38 4.27 -3.42
N MET A 70 0.04 4.47 -4.68
CA MET A 70 1.45 4.62 -5.03
C MET A 70 2.08 5.85 -4.35
N ASP A 71 1.40 7.00 -4.38
CA ASP A 71 1.88 8.23 -3.74
C ASP A 71 2.07 8.04 -2.23
N ALA A 72 1.15 7.32 -1.57
CA ALA A 72 1.27 6.98 -0.15
C ALA A 72 2.42 5.99 0.11
N ALA A 73 2.66 5.04 -0.80
CA ALA A 73 3.78 4.11 -0.68
C ALA A 73 5.13 4.81 -0.85
N VAL A 74 5.24 5.76 -1.77
CA VAL A 74 6.43 6.61 -1.93
C VAL A 74 6.66 7.45 -0.67
N ALA A 75 5.63 8.11 -0.15
CA ALA A 75 5.72 8.91 1.08
C ALA A 75 6.14 8.07 2.31
N LEU A 76 5.63 6.84 2.44
CA LEU A 76 6.09 5.89 3.46
C LEU A 76 7.59 5.59 3.27
N ASN A 77 8.01 5.25 2.06
CA ASN A 77 9.40 4.89 1.79
C ASN A 77 10.38 6.06 2.09
N GLU A 78 9.98 7.30 1.81
CA GLU A 78 10.76 8.51 2.13
C GLU A 78 10.79 8.86 3.63
N SER A 79 9.83 8.35 4.40
CA SER A 79 9.72 8.55 5.84
C SER A 79 10.29 7.42 6.68
N LEU A 80 10.77 6.33 6.06
CA LEU A 80 11.48 5.26 6.75
C LEU A 80 12.66 5.79 7.58
N GLY A 81 12.82 5.22 8.78
CA GLY A 81 13.75 5.69 9.80
C GLY A 81 13.29 6.94 10.57
N LYS A 82 12.09 7.47 10.28
CA LYS A 82 11.52 8.64 10.99
C LYS A 82 10.22 8.25 11.70
N PRO A 83 9.81 8.97 12.77
CA PRO A 83 8.55 8.72 13.46
C PRO A 83 7.32 8.79 12.55
N ALA A 84 7.35 9.64 11.52
CA ALA A 84 6.28 9.80 10.54
C ALA A 84 6.01 8.54 9.68
N ALA A 85 6.90 7.53 9.70
CA ALA A 85 6.70 6.28 8.99
C ALA A 85 5.44 5.53 9.44
N LEU A 86 5.08 5.62 10.72
CA LEU A 86 3.90 4.94 11.26
C LEU A 86 2.60 5.51 10.65
N ASP A 87 2.47 6.84 10.64
CA ASP A 87 1.35 7.54 9.99
C ASP A 87 1.30 7.26 8.48
N GLY A 88 2.48 7.23 7.84
CA GLY A 88 2.62 6.87 6.43
C GLY A 88 2.11 5.46 6.13
N ALA A 89 2.49 4.49 6.96
CA ALA A 89 2.07 3.10 6.84
C ALA A 89 0.57 2.94 7.09
N ALA A 90 0.03 3.59 8.12
CA ALA A 90 -1.40 3.56 8.44
C ALA A 90 -2.25 4.15 7.30
N ASN A 91 -1.82 5.30 6.74
CA ASN A 91 -2.49 5.94 5.60
C ASN A 91 -2.46 5.03 4.35
N LEU A 92 -1.33 4.40 4.07
CA LEU A 92 -1.20 3.48 2.95
C LEU A 92 -2.09 2.25 3.11
N ASN A 93 -2.09 1.65 4.31
CA ASN A 93 -2.95 0.52 4.65
C ASN A 93 -4.43 0.87 4.44
N TYR A 94 -4.88 2.02 4.96
CA TYR A 94 -6.25 2.50 4.81
C TYR A 94 -6.65 2.66 3.33
N LYS A 95 -5.77 3.25 2.51
CA LYS A 95 -6.03 3.44 1.07
C LYS A 95 -6.14 2.12 0.33
N LEU A 96 -5.24 1.18 0.61
CA LEU A 96 -5.25 -0.14 -0.03
C LEU A 96 -6.41 -1.02 0.42
N GLU A 97 -6.78 -0.97 1.71
CA GLU A 97 -7.98 -1.63 2.22
C GLU A 97 -9.25 -1.04 1.56
N SER A 98 -9.34 0.29 1.49
CA SER A 98 -10.48 0.97 0.84
C SER A 98 -10.59 0.61 -0.63
N LEU A 99 -9.46 0.57 -1.36
CA LEU A 99 -9.40 0.12 -2.74
C LEU A 99 -9.88 -1.34 -2.88
N ALA A 100 -9.43 -2.23 -1.99
CA ALA A 100 -9.85 -3.63 -1.99
C ALA A 100 -11.36 -3.78 -1.77
N LYS A 101 -11.95 -2.99 -0.86
CA LYS A 101 -13.40 -2.94 -0.62
C LYS A 101 -14.15 -2.44 -1.87
N ILE A 102 -13.70 -1.36 -2.50
CA ILE A 102 -14.33 -0.84 -3.73
C ILE A 102 -14.29 -1.89 -4.84
N ILE A 103 -13.14 -2.53 -5.04
CA ILE A 103 -12.97 -3.61 -6.01
C ILE A 103 -13.95 -4.75 -5.75
N ALA A 104 -14.12 -5.16 -4.49
CA ALA A 104 -15.05 -6.22 -4.11
C ALA A 104 -16.51 -5.83 -4.44
N THR A 105 -16.91 -4.60 -4.12
CA THR A 105 -18.25 -4.08 -4.46
C THR A 105 -18.47 -4.03 -5.97
N LYS A 106 -17.51 -3.52 -6.75
CA LYS A 106 -17.63 -3.44 -8.21
C LYS A 106 -17.68 -4.83 -8.86
N ALA A 107 -16.98 -5.82 -8.28
CA ALA A 107 -17.07 -7.22 -8.73
C ALA A 107 -18.44 -7.84 -8.43
N SER A 108 -19.05 -7.51 -7.30
CA SER A 108 -20.39 -8.00 -6.90
C SER A 108 -21.54 -7.40 -7.73
N VAL A 109 -21.34 -6.26 -8.40
CA VAL A 109 -22.37 -5.60 -9.23
C VAL A 109 -22.36 -6.14 -10.67
N MET A 110 -21.32 -6.90 -11.06
CA MET A 110 -21.17 -7.50 -12.39
C MET A 110 -21.64 -8.96 -12.48
N THR A 111 -22.16 -9.52 -11.39
CA THR A 111 -22.79 -10.86 -11.32
C THR A 111 -24.30 -10.73 -11.25
#